data_AF-A0A2D6FJV3-F1
#
_entry.id   AF-A0A2D6FJV3-F1
#
_cell.length_a   1.000
_cell.length_b   1.000
_cell.length_c   1.000
_cell.angle_alpha   90.00
_cell.angle_beta   90.00
_cell.angle_gamma   90.00
#
_symmetry.space_group_name_H-M   'P 1'
#
loop_
_entity.id
_entity.type
_entity.pdbx_description
1 polymer ?
#
loop_
_entity_poly.entity_id
_entity_poly.type
_entity_poly.pdbx_seq_one_letter_code
_entity_poly.pdbx_strand_id
1 'polypeptide(L)'
;MATLYYGGGDVSIEGNVSSIGIAYDGHILIYSKLPDSYTIELYKGMIIINPSSERYNLNELFEYIGEFKIKSVSANNIEGDKEPVSIKRVMDYCELLTTNAEDLTVKSEDLKVTYMYGRRFRKTSILSKSLKRGTV
;
A
#
# COMPACT_ATOMS: atom_id res chain seq x y z
N MET A 1 3.67 -17.39 -6.10
CA MET A 1 2.40 -16.67 -5.91
C MET A 1 2.65 -15.56 -4.90
N ALA A 2 2.26 -14.34 -5.21
CA ALA A 2 2.43 -13.19 -4.31
C ALA A 2 1.14 -12.88 -3.54
N THR A 3 1.28 -12.22 -2.39
CA THR A 3 0.15 -11.79 -1.56
C THR A 3 0.32 -10.32 -1.17
N LEU A 4 -0.64 -9.47 -1.55
CA LEU A 4 -0.70 -8.08 -1.15
C LEU A 4 -1.56 -7.96 0.11
N TYR A 5 -0.99 -7.37 1.16
CA TYR A 5 -1.67 -7.07 2.41
C TYR A 5 -2.01 -5.58 2.45
N TYR A 6 -3.24 -5.23 2.82
CA TYR A 6 -3.65 -3.84 3.00
C TYR A 6 -4.63 -3.67 4.17
N GLY A 7 -4.52 -2.58 4.91
CA GLY A 7 -5.40 -2.28 6.04
C GLY A 7 -4.63 -1.64 7.20
N GLY A 8 -5.35 -1.02 8.14
CA GLY A 8 -4.71 -0.36 9.29
C GLY A 8 -3.87 0.88 8.94
N GLY A 9 -3.85 1.31 7.67
CA GLY A 9 -2.99 2.38 7.18
C GLY A 9 -1.72 1.88 6.49
N ASP A 10 -1.50 0.58 6.36
CA ASP A 10 -0.32 0.00 5.72
C ASP A 10 -0.66 -0.82 4.48
N VAL A 11 0.29 -0.84 3.53
CA VAL A 11 0.28 -1.72 2.36
C VAL A 11 1.66 -2.37 2.18
N SER A 12 1.67 -3.69 2.13
CA SER A 12 2.85 -4.51 1.92
C SER A 12 2.55 -5.66 0.95
N ILE A 13 3.60 -6.24 0.38
CA ILE A 13 3.52 -7.39 -0.51
C ILE A 13 4.53 -8.45 -0.11
N GLU A 14 4.13 -9.71 -0.18
CA GLU A 14 4.96 -10.87 0.06
C GLU A 14 5.01 -11.72 -1.21
N GLY A 15 6.19 -12.23 -1.56
CA GLY A 15 6.43 -13.01 -2.78
C GLY A 15 7.57 -12.43 -3.61
N ASN A 16 7.76 -12.96 -4.81
CA ASN A 16 8.77 -12.47 -5.77
C ASN A 16 8.14 -11.40 -6.68
N VAL A 17 8.15 -10.14 -6.25
CA VAL A 17 7.51 -9.02 -6.96
C VAL A 17 8.49 -7.86 -7.10
N SER A 18 8.69 -7.41 -8.34
CA SER A 18 9.53 -6.25 -8.64
C SER A 18 8.74 -5.03 -9.08
N SER A 19 7.52 -5.17 -9.58
CA SER A 19 6.67 -4.04 -9.96
C SER A 19 5.22 -4.36 -9.68
N ILE A 20 4.41 -3.36 -9.31
CA ILE A 20 3.01 -3.57 -8.99
C ILE A 20 2.13 -2.39 -9.44
N GLY A 21 0.98 -2.74 -10.02
CA GLY A 21 -0.12 -1.82 -10.31
C GLY A 21 -1.32 -2.16 -9.45
N ILE A 22 -1.83 -1.17 -8.72
CA ILE A 22 -2.96 -1.31 -7.80
C ILE A 22 -4.08 -0.37 -8.26
N ALA A 23 -5.15 -0.91 -8.81
CA ALA A 23 -6.35 -0.14 -9.08
C ALA A 23 -7.17 -0.02 -7.79
N TYR A 24 -7.63 1.18 -7.46
CA TYR A 24 -8.35 1.42 -6.20
C TYR A 24 -9.49 2.43 -6.37
N ASP A 25 -10.42 2.40 -5.40
CA ASP A 25 -11.41 3.45 -5.14
C ASP A 25 -11.09 4.18 -3.84
N GLY A 26 -11.49 5.44 -3.79
CA GLY A 26 -11.42 6.31 -2.63
C GLY A 26 -10.34 7.39 -2.74
N HIS A 27 -10.12 8.08 -1.63
CA HIS A 27 -9.15 9.18 -1.55
C HIS A 27 -8.17 8.92 -0.42
N ILE A 28 -6.90 8.80 -0.79
CA ILE A 28 -5.83 8.48 0.15
C ILE A 28 -4.67 9.47 0.07
N LEU A 29 -4.04 9.70 1.21
CA LEU A 29 -2.72 10.32 1.31
C LEU A 29 -1.70 9.20 1.46
N ILE A 30 -0.68 9.15 0.59
CA ILE A 30 0.31 8.08 0.55
C ILE A 30 1.64 8.56 1.15
N TYR A 31 2.23 7.76 2.02
CA TYR A 31 3.60 7.91 2.51
C TYR A 31 4.46 6.76 1.97
N SER A 32 5.37 7.06 1.05
CA SER A 32 6.20 6.04 0.41
C SER A 32 7.16 5.38 1.41
N LYS A 33 7.16 4.05 1.46
CA LYS A 33 8.18 3.21 2.12
C LYS A 33 9.14 2.58 1.12
N LEU A 34 8.97 2.89 -0.17
CA LEU A 34 9.77 2.34 -1.25
C LEU A 34 11.25 2.78 -1.15
N PRO A 35 12.20 1.91 -1.55
CA PRO A 35 13.58 2.29 -1.76
C PRO A 35 13.73 3.37 -2.84
N ASP A 36 14.83 4.12 -2.81
CA ASP A 36 15.10 5.20 -3.79
C ASP A 36 15.16 4.72 -5.25
N SER A 37 15.38 3.43 -5.49
CA SER A 37 15.39 2.83 -6.83
C SER A 37 13.99 2.65 -7.42
N TYR A 38 12.93 3.06 -6.71
CA TYR A 38 11.54 2.87 -7.10
C TYR A 38 10.79 4.20 -7.21
N THR A 39 9.89 4.26 -8.18
CA THR A 39 8.93 5.35 -8.32
C THR A 39 7.54 4.88 -7.98
N ILE A 40 6.77 5.79 -7.39
CA ILE A 40 5.33 5.64 -7.17
C ILE A 40 4.61 6.72 -7.96
N GLU A 41 3.71 6.30 -8.84
CA GLU A 41 2.96 7.18 -9.72
C GLU A 41 1.46 6.93 -9.57
N LEU A 42 0.67 7.99 -9.70
CA LEU A 42 -0.78 7.92 -9.75
C LEU A 42 -1.24 8.16 -11.18
N TYR A 43 -1.83 7.14 -11.80
CA TYR A 43 -2.31 7.22 -13.18
C TYR A 43 -3.69 6.58 -13.31
N LYS A 44 -4.67 7.36 -13.79
CA LYS A 44 -6.06 6.89 -14.09
C LYS A 44 -6.71 6.05 -12.96
N GLY A 45 -6.52 6.43 -11.70
CA GLY A 45 -7.08 5.68 -10.55
C GLY A 45 -6.30 4.41 -10.18
N MET A 46 -5.07 4.30 -10.65
CA MET A 46 -4.12 3.26 -10.27
C MET A 46 -2.91 3.87 -9.58
N ILE A 47 -2.40 3.16 -8.58
CA ILE A 47 -1.05 3.34 -8.03
C ILE A 47 -0.14 2.42 -8.82
N ILE A 48 0.92 2.98 -9.40
CA ILE A 48 1.90 2.24 -10.18
C ILE A 48 3.24 2.36 -9.46
N ILE A 49 3.83 1.22 -9.11
CA ILE A 49 5.13 1.12 -8.47
C ILE A 49 6.06 0.37 -9.42
N ASN A 50 7.08 1.07 -9.91
CA ASN A 50 8.03 0.53 -10.86
C ASN A 50 9.47 0.82 -10.42
N PRO A 51 10.41 -0.07 -10.76
CA PRO A 51 11.83 0.20 -10.60
C PRO A 51 12.28 1.26 -11.62
N SER A 52 13.06 2.25 -11.17
CA SER A 52 13.66 3.29 -12.01
C SER A 52 14.97 2.84 -12.65
N SER A 53 15.68 1.89 -12.03
CA SER A 53 16.95 1.35 -12.54
C SER A 53 17.02 -0.17 -12.33
N GLU A 54 17.20 -0.60 -11.09
CA GLU A 54 17.39 -2.00 -10.72
C GLU A 54 16.10 -2.62 -10.15
N ARG A 55 15.88 -3.89 -10.48
CA ARG A 55 14.72 -4.67 -10.02
C ARG A 55 15.11 -5.46 -8.77
N TYR A 56 14.49 -5.12 -7.66
CA TYR A 56 14.60 -5.86 -6.40
C TYR A 56 13.25 -6.45 -6.01
N ASN A 57 13.27 -7.30 -4.99
CA ASN A 57 12.04 -7.75 -4.39
C ASN A 57 11.42 -6.65 -3.53
N LEU A 58 10.16 -6.32 -3.79
CA LEU A 58 9.37 -5.40 -2.99
C LEU A 58 8.79 -6.14 -1.79
N ASN A 59 8.85 -5.49 -0.62
CA ASN A 59 8.24 -6.00 0.61
C ASN A 59 7.27 -4.94 1.18
N GLU A 60 7.80 -3.79 1.60
CA GLU A 60 7.00 -2.66 2.07
C GLU A 60 6.72 -1.68 0.92
N LEU A 61 5.46 -1.30 0.72
CA LEU A 61 5.09 -0.41 -0.38
C LEU A 61 4.87 1.02 0.13
N PHE A 62 3.84 1.22 0.93
CA PHE A 62 3.50 2.54 1.45
C PHE A 62 2.52 2.47 2.61
N GLU A 63 2.50 3.54 3.41
CA GLU A 63 1.42 3.83 4.33
C GLU A 63 0.37 4.73 3.64
N TYR A 64 -0.88 4.66 4.08
CA TYR A 64 -1.94 5.50 3.60
C TYR A 64 -2.87 6.01 4.71
N ILE A 65 -3.41 7.22 4.50
CA ILE A 65 -4.48 7.79 5.32
C ILE A 65 -5.67 8.09 4.42
N GLY A 66 -6.85 7.60 4.77
CA GLY A 66 -8.10 7.88 4.05
C GLY A 66 -8.86 6.63 3.63
N GLU A 67 -9.73 6.78 2.63
CA GLU A 67 -10.55 5.69 2.12
C GLU A 67 -9.80 4.96 1.01
N PHE A 68 -9.39 3.72 1.28
CA PHE A 68 -8.68 2.86 0.32
C PHE A 68 -9.41 1.55 0.12
N LYS A 69 -9.91 1.31 -1.11
CA LYS A 69 -10.51 0.04 -1.49
C LYS A 69 -9.87 -0.46 -2.77
N ILE A 70 -9.13 -1.57 -2.68
CA ILE A 70 -8.48 -2.17 -3.84
C ILE A 70 -9.53 -2.86 -4.73
N LYS A 71 -9.46 -2.60 -6.05
CA LYS A 71 -10.28 -3.26 -7.08
C LYS A 71 -9.56 -4.44 -7.71
N SER A 72 -8.32 -4.22 -8.10
CA SER A 72 -7.50 -5.21 -8.78
C SER A 72 -6.02 -4.89 -8.61
N VAL A 73 -5.21 -5.93 -8.72
CA VAL A 73 -3.75 -5.84 -8.59
C VAL A 73 -3.12 -6.62 -9.74
N SER A 74 -2.07 -6.05 -10.31
CA SER A 74 -1.20 -6.71 -11.27
C SER A 74 0.25 -6.57 -10.80
N ALA A 75 0.97 -7.68 -10.68
CA ALA A 75 2.39 -7.66 -10.32
C ALA A 75 3.23 -8.36 -11.38
N ASN A 76 4.49 -7.95 -11.47
CA ASN A 76 5.52 -8.67 -12.22
C ASN A 76 6.65 -9.08 -11.27
N ASN A 77 7.26 -10.22 -11.52
CA ASN A 77 8.43 -10.70 -10.80
C ASN A 77 9.71 -9.94 -11.25
N ILE A 78 10.87 -10.30 -10.69
CA ILE A 78 12.16 -9.69 -11.05
C ILE A 78 12.51 -9.92 -12.53
N GLU A 79 12.13 -11.07 -13.10
CA GLU A 79 12.37 -11.44 -14.50
C GLU A 79 11.47 -10.64 -15.47
N GLY A 80 10.38 -10.05 -14.98
CA GLY A 80 9.40 -9.28 -15.75
C GLY A 80 8.16 -10.09 -16.16
N ASP A 81 8.05 -11.34 -15.72
CA ASP A 81 6.87 -12.15 -15.92
C ASP A 81 5.75 -11.78 -14.95
N LYS A 82 4.51 -11.98 -15.38
CA LYS A 82 3.33 -11.70 -14.55
C LYS A 82 3.25 -12.69 -13.40
N GLU A 83 3.18 -12.17 -12.19
CA GLU A 83 3.03 -12.97 -10.98
C GLU A 83 1.56 -12.88 -10.49
N PRO A 84 0.88 -14.01 -10.24
CA PRO A 84 -0.46 -13.98 -9.67
C PRO A 84 -0.42 -13.44 -8.23
N VAL A 85 -1.31 -12.49 -7.93
CA VAL A 85 -1.39 -11.83 -6.62
C VAL A 85 -2.71 -12.12 -5.94
N SER A 86 -2.66 -12.55 -4.68
CA SER A 86 -3.81 -12.61 -3.78
C SER A 86 -3.92 -11.30 -2.99
N ILE A 87 -5.13 -10.75 -2.83
CA ILE A 87 -5.35 -9.52 -2.07
C ILE A 87 -5.92 -9.92 -0.70
N LYS A 88 -5.24 -9.54 0.38
CA LYS A 88 -5.67 -9.80 1.76
C LYS A 88 -5.84 -8.50 2.52
N ARG A 89 -7.03 -8.28 3.09
CA ARG A 89 -7.28 -7.14 3.95
C ARG A 89 -6.97 -7.52 5.40
N VAL A 90 -6.15 -6.74 6.10
CA VAL A 90 -5.70 -7.05 7.47
C VAL A 90 -6.88 -7.10 8.46
N MET A 91 -7.95 -6.31 8.25
CA MET A 91 -9.16 -6.39 9.07
C MET A 91 -9.97 -7.68 8.90
N ASP A 92 -9.74 -8.45 7.84
CA ASP A 92 -10.50 -9.67 7.56
C ASP A 92 -9.86 -10.91 8.20
N TYR A 93 -8.68 -10.78 8.85
CA TYR A 93 -7.95 -11.90 9.46
C TYR A 93 -7.52 -11.61 10.89
N CYS A 94 -8.19 -12.24 11.87
CA CYS A 94 -7.79 -12.22 13.28
C CYS A 94 -6.39 -12.84 13.54
N GLU A 95 -5.85 -13.61 12.60
CA GLU A 95 -4.55 -14.29 12.73
C GLU A 95 -3.33 -13.36 12.61
N LEU A 96 -3.52 -12.16 12.03
CA LEU A 96 -2.49 -11.12 11.97
C LEU A 96 -2.49 -10.20 13.21
N LEU A 97 -3.49 -10.36 14.10
CA LEU A 97 -3.48 -9.75 15.42
C LEU A 97 -2.58 -10.59 16.32
N THR A 98 -1.29 -10.27 16.35
CA THR A 98 -0.37 -10.77 17.38
C THR A 98 -0.79 -10.16 18.72
N THR A 99 -1.73 -10.82 19.39
CA THR A 99 -2.26 -10.40 20.69
C THR A 99 -1.98 -11.49 21.72
N ASN A 100 -1.40 -11.13 22.86
CA ASN A 100 -1.39 -12.02 24.02
C ASN A 100 -2.82 -12.15 24.54
N ALA A 101 -3.18 -13.28 25.16
CA ALA A 101 -4.54 -13.54 25.64
C ALA A 101 -5.04 -12.48 26.65
N GLU A 102 -4.13 -11.75 27.29
CA GLU A 102 -4.42 -10.66 28.23
C GLU A 102 -4.76 -9.31 27.54
N ASP A 103 -4.36 -9.12 26.27
CA ASP A 103 -4.61 -7.91 25.47
C ASP A 103 -5.86 -8.04 24.56
N LEU A 104 -6.63 -9.13 24.68
CA LEU A 104 -7.87 -9.37 23.91
C LEU A 104 -9.02 -8.40 24.23
N THR A 105 -8.80 -7.38 25.05
CA THR A 105 -9.72 -6.25 25.13
C THR A 105 -9.48 -5.34 23.93
N VAL A 106 -10.07 -5.72 22.80
CA VAL A 106 -10.18 -4.84 21.62
C VAL A 106 -10.90 -3.58 22.07
N LYS A 107 -10.15 -2.52 22.37
CA LYS A 107 -10.74 -1.20 22.65
C LYS A 107 -11.45 -0.81 21.38
N SER A 108 -12.74 -0.47 21.48
CA SER A 108 -13.54 -0.03 20.33
C SER A 108 -12.96 1.21 19.63
N GLU A 109 -11.99 1.85 20.26
CA GLU A 109 -11.17 2.96 19.76
C GLU A 109 -10.17 2.51 18.68
N ASP A 110 -9.57 1.32 18.79
CA ASP A 110 -8.61 0.79 17.81
C ASP A 110 -9.32 0.28 16.54
N LEU A 111 -10.61 -0.05 16.64
CA LEU A 111 -11.47 -0.34 15.49
C LEU A 111 -11.81 0.92 14.66
N LYS A 112 -11.55 2.13 15.16
CA LYS A 112 -11.84 3.41 14.48
C LYS A 112 -10.70 3.95 13.62
N VAL A 113 -9.57 3.26 13.50
CA VAL A 113 -8.40 3.79 12.75
C VAL A 113 -8.72 4.08 11.28
N THR A 114 -9.76 3.46 10.70
CA THR A 114 -10.19 3.74 9.32
C THR A 114 -11.13 4.96 9.18
N TYR A 115 -11.69 5.51 10.26
CA TYR A 115 -12.69 6.59 10.18
C TYR A 115 -12.23 7.88 10.87
N MET A 116 -11.36 8.64 10.19
CA MET A 116 -11.08 10.03 10.59
C MET A 116 -12.26 10.95 10.22
N TYR A 117 -13.19 11.13 11.16
CA TYR A 117 -14.21 12.18 11.06
C TYR A 117 -13.54 13.55 11.17
N GLY A 118 -13.53 14.33 10.08
CA GLY A 118 -13.11 15.74 10.08
C GLY A 118 -12.15 16.16 8.97
N ARG A 119 -11.46 15.22 8.30
CA ARG A 119 -10.61 15.53 7.12
C ARG A 119 -10.98 14.62 5.95
N ARG A 120 -12.01 15.02 5.19
CA ARG A 120 -12.26 14.43 3.87
C ARG A 120 -11.14 14.89 2.94
N PHE A 121 -10.24 13.99 2.59
CA PHE A 121 -9.31 14.22 1.48
C PHE A 121 -10.13 14.27 0.18
N ARG A 122 -10.14 15.43 -0.48
CA ARG A 122 -10.86 15.63 -1.77
C ARG A 122 -10.08 15.05 -2.96
N LYS A 123 -8.79 14.76 -2.79
CA LYS A 123 -7.88 14.28 -3.83
C LYS A 123 -6.81 13.39 -3.20
N THR A 124 -6.38 12.36 -3.94
CA THR A 124 -5.22 11.56 -3.58
C THR A 124 -3.95 12.41 -3.69
N SER A 125 -3.03 12.27 -2.75
CA SER A 125 -1.72 12.95 -2.80
C SER A 125 -0.62 12.00 -2.34
N ILE A 126 0.54 12.07 -2.99
CA ILE A 126 1.74 11.36 -2.57
C ILE A 126 2.62 12.34 -1.80
N LEU A 127 3.00 11.97 -0.58
CA LEU A 127 4.05 12.63 0.18
C LEU A 127 5.32 11.81 0.03
N SER A 128 6.19 12.24 -0.88
CA SER A 128 7.53 11.66 -1.04
C SER A 128 8.55 12.39 -0.16
N LYS A 129 9.54 11.68 0.37
CA LYS A 129 10.68 12.25 1.10
C LYS A 129 11.80 12.75 0.16
N SER A 130 11.46 13.18 -1.06
CA SER A 130 12.43 13.71 -2.03
C SER A 130 11.79 14.80 -2.92
N LEU A 131 11.84 16.03 -2.44
CA LEU A 131 11.73 17.23 -3.26
C LEU A 131 13.06 17.45 -3.99
N LYS A 132 13.20 16.97 -5.22
CA LYS A 132 14.00 17.70 -6.21
C LYS A 132 13.03 18.48 -7.09
N ARG A 133 12.79 19.73 -6.68
CA ARG A 133 12.35 20.79 -7.60
C ARG A 133 13.43 20.93 -8.66
N GLY A 134 13.17 20.41 -9.86
CA GLY A 134 13.88 20.83 -11.07
C GLY A 134 13.37 22.23 -11.43
N THR A 135 14.10 23.24 -10.99
CA THR A 135 13.91 24.64 -11.36
C THR A 135 14.74 24.91 -12.60
N VAL A 136 14.04 25.32 -13.67
CA VAL A 136 14.49 25.93 -14.95
C VAL A 136 15.31 25.05 -15.89
#